data_AF-A0A2E4KBT1-F1
#
_entry.id   AF-A0A2E4KBT1-F1
#
_cell.length_a   1.000
_cell.length_b   1.000
_cell.length_c   1.000
_cell.angle_alpha   90.00
_cell.angle_beta   90.00
_cell.angle_gamma   90.00
#
_symmetry.space_group_name_H-M   'P 1'
#
loop_
_entity.id
_entity.type
_entity.pdbx_description
1 polymer ?
#
loop_
_entity_poly.entity_id
_entity_poly.type
_entity_poly.pdbx_seq_one_letter_code
_entity_poly.pdbx_strand_id
1 'polypeptide(L)'
;MITINLFGEESRFKIANDLLLKKDYDSAIFYYYDIIDNGLESSELYFNLGLCYLQKNEYLVSKQYFEQSHRLKPTKQALNKIQFCNKKTSTFQTPKMFYKEWWINFKNLMSNNSWIYLSFIFISSIIILIMLIHFLKIRVTYILFLLILFNSLLYLVISSKENEKKQTFIKESQKNNFLSN
;
A
#
# COMPACT_ATOMS: atom_id res chain seq x y z
N MET A 1 -21.24 4.58 45.74
CA MET A 1 -22.10 3.79 44.84
C MET A 1 -21.34 3.02 43.75
N ILE A 2 -20.01 3.16 43.62
CA ILE A 2 -19.20 2.51 42.57
C ILE A 2 -18.94 1.01 42.84
N THR A 3 -18.97 0.59 44.11
CA THR A 3 -18.59 -0.77 44.53
C THR A 3 -19.56 -1.86 44.08
N ILE A 4 -20.86 -1.56 43.92
CA ILE A 4 -21.87 -2.58 43.59
C ILE A 4 -21.75 -3.00 42.11
N ASN A 5 -21.45 -2.07 41.20
CA ASN A 5 -21.25 -2.40 39.78
C ASN A 5 -20.00 -3.23 39.56
N LEU A 6 -18.90 -2.95 40.25
CA LEU A 6 -17.63 -3.65 40.03
C LEU A 6 -17.75 -5.18 40.24
N PHE A 7 -18.50 -5.61 41.26
CA PHE A 7 -18.75 -7.04 41.53
C PHE A 7 -19.62 -7.72 40.46
N GLY A 8 -20.62 -7.00 39.93
CA GLY A 8 -21.46 -7.50 38.83
C GLY A 8 -20.65 -7.69 37.55
N GLU A 9 -19.75 -6.76 37.25
CA GLU A 9 -18.93 -6.79 36.03
C GLU A 9 -17.81 -7.83 36.10
N GLU A 10 -17.18 -8.02 37.27
CA GLU A 10 -16.23 -9.11 37.49
C GLU A 10 -16.90 -10.48 37.30
N SER A 11 -18.17 -10.60 37.72
CA SER A 11 -19.00 -11.79 37.44
C SER A 11 -19.29 -11.94 35.95
N ARG A 12 -19.65 -10.88 35.22
CA ARG A 12 -19.90 -10.93 33.77
C ARG A 12 -18.64 -11.25 32.98
N PHE A 13 -17.49 -10.72 33.39
CA PHE A 13 -16.19 -11.02 32.80
C PHE A 13 -15.86 -12.50 32.92
N LYS A 14 -16.12 -13.08 34.10
CA LYS A 14 -15.97 -14.52 34.33
C LYS A 14 -16.91 -15.35 33.45
N ILE A 15 -18.18 -14.94 33.33
CA ILE A 15 -19.15 -15.60 32.44
C ILE A 15 -18.67 -15.55 30.98
N ALA A 16 -18.21 -14.40 30.51
CA ALA A 16 -17.68 -14.22 29.16
C ALA A 16 -16.45 -15.12 28.90
N ASN A 17 -15.53 -15.20 29.86
CA ASN A 17 -14.37 -16.10 29.79
C ASN A 17 -14.79 -17.57 29.72
N ASP A 18 -15.76 -17.99 30.52
CA ASP A 18 -16.30 -19.36 30.47
C ASP A 18 -16.96 -19.67 29.12
N LEU A 19 -17.70 -18.73 28.54
CA LEU A 19 -18.30 -18.86 27.21
C LEU A 19 -17.24 -18.95 26.11
N LEU A 20 -16.18 -18.14 26.19
CA LEU A 20 -15.02 -18.21 25.31
C LEU A 20 -14.36 -19.61 25.36
N LEU A 21 -14.18 -20.17 26.56
CA LEU A 21 -13.65 -21.52 26.75
C LEU A 21 -14.59 -22.61 26.19
N LYS A 22 -15.90 -22.40 26.30
CA LYS A 22 -16.94 -23.26 25.70
C LYS A 22 -17.10 -23.09 24.20
N LYS A 23 -16.34 -22.18 23.58
CA LYS A 23 -16.41 -21.82 22.15
C LYS A 23 -17.73 -21.17 21.73
N ASP A 24 -18.51 -20.68 22.69
CA ASP A 24 -19.68 -19.85 22.42
C ASP A 24 -19.24 -18.40 22.26
N TYR A 25 -18.67 -18.12 21.08
CA TYR A 25 -18.03 -16.84 20.81
C TYR A 25 -19.03 -15.68 20.72
N ASP A 26 -20.23 -15.93 20.20
CA ASP A 26 -21.25 -14.88 20.05
C ASP A 26 -21.77 -14.43 21.41
N SER A 27 -22.08 -15.37 22.31
CA SER A 27 -22.47 -15.03 23.69
C SER A 27 -21.31 -14.39 24.46
N ALA A 28 -20.07 -14.87 24.29
CA ALA A 28 -18.91 -14.26 24.94
C ALA A 28 -18.72 -12.80 24.50
N ILE A 29 -18.81 -12.54 23.19
CA ILE A 29 -18.73 -11.19 22.62
C ILE A 29 -19.82 -10.28 23.20
N PHE A 30 -21.07 -10.76 23.31
CA PHE A 30 -22.17 -10.01 23.90
C PHE A 30 -21.84 -9.54 25.32
N TYR A 31 -21.38 -10.44 26.20
CA TYR A 31 -21.03 -10.08 27.58
C TYR A 31 -19.79 -9.17 27.67
N TYR A 32 -18.80 -9.33 26.79
CA TYR A 32 -17.66 -8.40 26.76
C TYR A 32 -18.06 -6.99 26.33
N TYR A 33 -18.97 -6.85 25.37
CA TYR A 33 -19.49 -5.52 24.99
C TYR A 33 -20.33 -4.89 26.09
N ASP A 34 -21.15 -5.67 26.82
CA ASP A 34 -21.89 -5.15 27.97
C ASP A 34 -20.95 -4.51 29.02
N ILE A 35 -19.78 -5.14 29.27
CA ILE A 35 -18.76 -4.57 30.17
C ILE A 35 -18.18 -3.26 29.60
N ILE A 36 -17.90 -3.20 28.30
CA ILE A 36 -17.41 -1.98 27.62
C ILE A 36 -18.46 -0.86 27.70
N ASP A 37 -19.73 -1.18 27.47
CA ASP A 37 -20.84 -0.21 27.48
C ASP A 37 -21.05 0.40 28.87
N ASN A 38 -20.66 -0.32 29.93
CA ASN A 38 -20.61 0.19 31.30
C ASN A 38 -19.34 1.03 31.59
N GLY A 39 -18.53 1.33 30.57
CA GLY A 39 -17.35 2.19 30.64
C GLY A 39 -16.10 1.52 31.22
N LEU A 40 -16.09 0.19 31.33
CA LEU A 40 -14.97 -0.56 31.88
C LEU A 40 -14.11 -1.14 30.76
N GLU A 41 -12.87 -0.70 30.72
CA GLU A 41 -11.89 -1.18 29.75
C GLU A 41 -10.72 -1.86 30.45
N SER A 42 -10.25 -2.99 29.88
CA SER A 42 -9.03 -3.64 30.33
C SER A 42 -8.31 -4.30 29.17
N SER A 43 -6.98 -4.43 29.31
CA SER A 43 -6.17 -5.09 28.28
C SER A 43 -6.61 -6.54 28.07
N GLU A 44 -7.05 -7.23 29.12
CA GLU A 44 -7.51 -8.62 29.06
C GLU A 44 -8.86 -8.75 28.36
N LEU A 45 -9.78 -7.81 28.61
CA LEU A 45 -11.08 -7.75 27.92
C LEU A 45 -10.89 -7.64 26.41
N TYR A 46 -10.09 -6.69 25.96
CA TYR A 46 -9.82 -6.53 24.53
C TYR A 46 -9.05 -7.72 23.96
N PHE A 47 -8.16 -8.34 24.73
CA PHE A 47 -7.46 -9.55 24.28
C PHE A 47 -8.45 -10.70 24.03
N ASN A 48 -9.41 -10.91 24.93
CA ASN A 48 -10.40 -11.98 24.84
C ASN A 48 -11.45 -11.72 23.74
N LEU A 49 -11.88 -10.47 23.54
CA LEU A 49 -12.65 -10.08 22.35
C LEU A 49 -11.87 -10.40 21.06
N GLY A 50 -10.59 -10.04 21.03
CA GLY A 50 -9.69 -10.39 19.92
C GLY A 50 -9.65 -11.89 19.66
N LEU A 51 -9.61 -12.73 20.71
CA LEU A 51 -9.68 -14.18 20.58
C LEU A 51 -11.03 -14.68 20.03
N CYS A 52 -12.15 -14.11 20.46
CA CYS A 52 -13.48 -14.49 19.94
C CYS A 52 -13.55 -14.26 18.42
N TYR A 53 -13.22 -13.05 17.97
CA TYR A 53 -13.21 -12.70 16.55
C TYR A 53 -12.18 -13.51 15.74
N LEU A 54 -11.05 -13.89 16.37
CA LEU A 54 -10.05 -14.75 15.74
C LEU A 54 -10.65 -16.13 15.39
N GLN A 55 -11.44 -16.71 16.29
CA GLN A 55 -12.07 -18.02 16.08
C GLN A 55 -13.17 -17.97 15.02
N LYS A 56 -13.81 -16.81 14.85
CA LYS A 56 -14.76 -16.53 13.76
C LYS A 56 -14.08 -16.23 12.42
N ASN A 57 -12.75 -16.29 12.33
CA ASN A 57 -11.95 -15.92 11.16
C ASN A 57 -12.09 -14.44 10.73
N GLU A 58 -12.56 -13.58 11.63
CA GLU A 58 -12.67 -12.13 11.40
C GLU A 58 -11.35 -11.44 11.73
N TYR A 59 -10.31 -11.72 10.93
CA TYR A 59 -8.93 -11.35 11.24
C TYR A 59 -8.69 -9.84 11.39
N LEU A 60 -9.42 -9.00 10.64
CA LEU A 60 -9.29 -7.55 10.72
C LEU A 60 -9.83 -7.00 12.04
N VAL A 61 -11.02 -7.44 12.43
CA VAL A 61 -11.67 -7.05 13.70
C VAL A 61 -10.85 -7.58 14.88
N SER A 62 -10.43 -8.84 14.81
CA SER A 62 -9.56 -9.47 15.80
C SER A 62 -8.25 -8.68 16.00
N LYS A 63 -7.61 -8.24 14.91
CA LYS A 63 -6.41 -7.39 14.97
C LYS A 63 -6.65 -6.09 15.72
N GLN A 64 -7.75 -5.38 15.44
CA GLN A 64 -8.06 -4.11 16.10
C GLN A 64 -8.17 -4.27 17.62
N TYR A 65 -8.80 -5.35 18.07
CA TYR A 65 -8.92 -5.69 19.49
C TYR A 65 -7.58 -6.07 20.14
N PHE A 66 -6.73 -6.84 19.45
CA PHE A 66 -5.38 -7.09 19.96
C PHE A 66 -4.52 -5.82 20.02
N GLU A 67 -4.70 -4.88 19.09
CA GLU A 67 -4.05 -3.57 19.14
C GLU A 67 -4.56 -2.73 20.31
N GLN A 68 -5.87 -2.71 20.59
CA GLN A 68 -6.43 -2.06 21.80
C GLN A 68 -5.85 -2.66 23.08
N SER A 69 -5.83 -4.00 23.17
CA SER A 69 -5.21 -4.72 24.29
C SER A 69 -3.75 -4.32 24.49
N HIS A 70 -2.96 -4.31 23.40
CA HIS A 70 -1.54 -3.93 23.44
C HIS A 70 -1.31 -2.46 23.79
N ARG A 71 -2.21 -1.55 23.38
CA ARG A 71 -2.17 -0.13 23.74
C ARG A 71 -2.37 0.07 25.24
N LEU A 72 -3.30 -0.64 25.85
CA LEU A 72 -3.54 -0.56 27.31
C LEU A 72 -2.41 -1.22 28.11
N LYS A 73 -1.93 -2.39 27.67
CA LYS A 73 -0.82 -3.09 28.30
C LYS A 73 0.03 -3.77 27.22
N PRO A 74 1.23 -3.24 26.94
CA PRO A 74 2.12 -3.85 25.96
C PRO A 74 2.54 -5.26 26.39
N THR A 75 2.07 -6.28 25.67
CA THR A 75 2.42 -7.68 25.91
C THR A 75 2.91 -8.36 24.64
N LYS A 76 3.85 -9.31 24.79
CA LYS A 76 4.36 -10.14 23.70
C LYS A 76 3.27 -11.02 23.09
N GLN A 77 2.31 -11.48 23.90
CA GLN A 77 1.18 -12.28 23.44
C GLN A 77 0.29 -11.51 22.47
N ALA A 78 -0.10 -10.26 22.81
CA ALA A 78 -0.87 -9.41 21.92
C ALA A 78 -0.11 -9.13 20.62
N LEU A 79 1.20 -8.81 20.70
CA LEU A 79 2.03 -8.59 19.51
C LEU A 79 2.06 -9.82 18.58
N ASN A 80 2.25 -11.02 19.13
CA ASN A 80 2.23 -12.25 18.34
C ASN A 80 0.89 -12.47 17.64
N LYS A 81 -0.23 -12.15 18.32
CA LYS A 81 -1.58 -12.26 17.74
C LYS A 81 -1.84 -11.22 16.65
N ILE A 82 -1.37 -9.98 16.81
CA ILE A 82 -1.40 -8.94 15.76
C ILE A 82 -0.64 -9.42 14.53
N GLN A 83 0.57 -9.96 14.71
CA GLN A 83 1.37 -10.51 13.62
C GLN A 83 0.68 -11.69 12.92
N PHE A 84 0.02 -12.57 13.67
CA PHE A 84 -0.76 -13.66 13.10
C PHE A 84 -1.92 -13.15 12.24
N CYS A 85 -2.69 -12.18 12.75
CA CYS A 85 -3.81 -11.57 12.02
C CYS A 85 -3.30 -10.83 10.77
N ASN A 86 -2.15 -10.16 10.85
CA ASN A 86 -1.51 -9.54 9.69
C ASN A 86 -1.17 -10.59 8.62
N LYS A 87 -0.58 -11.74 8.98
CA LYS A 87 -0.28 -12.80 8.01
C LYS A 87 -1.55 -13.33 7.32
N LYS A 88 -2.63 -13.53 8.08
CA LYS A 88 -3.94 -13.99 7.56
C LYS A 88 -4.69 -12.93 6.75
N THR A 89 -4.53 -11.66 7.08
CA THR A 89 -5.13 -10.55 6.32
C THR A 89 -4.33 -10.27 5.06
N SER A 90 -3.00 -10.40 5.10
CA SER A 90 -2.12 -10.26 3.93
C SER A 90 -2.34 -11.34 2.85
N THR A 91 -2.94 -12.49 3.20
CA THR A 91 -3.41 -13.46 2.18
C THR A 91 -4.69 -13.02 1.48
N PHE A 92 -5.52 -12.20 2.12
CA PHE A 92 -6.58 -11.42 1.47
C PHE A 92 -5.98 -10.11 0.98
N GLN A 93 -5.08 -10.19 0.00
CA GLN A 93 -4.65 -9.01 -0.74
C GLN A 93 -5.91 -8.38 -1.32
N THR A 94 -6.26 -7.15 -0.89
CA THR A 94 -6.89 -6.24 -1.84
C THR A 94 -5.97 -6.27 -3.07
N PRO A 95 -6.49 -6.59 -4.27
CA PRO A 95 -5.65 -6.76 -5.43
C PRO A 95 -4.80 -5.50 -5.52
N LYS A 96 -3.47 -5.65 -5.49
CA LYS A 96 -2.57 -4.52 -5.70
C LYS A 96 -3.09 -3.83 -6.94
N MET A 97 -3.54 -2.59 -6.79
CA MET A 97 -4.25 -1.93 -7.86
C MET A 97 -3.31 -1.91 -9.05
N PHE A 98 -3.66 -2.61 -10.12
CA PHE A 98 -2.82 -2.85 -11.29
C PHE A 98 -2.15 -1.55 -11.78
N TYR A 99 -2.87 -0.44 -11.68
CA TYR A 99 -2.38 0.88 -12.06
C TYR A 99 -1.18 1.38 -11.24
N LYS A 100 -1.00 0.98 -9.96
CA LYS A 100 0.15 1.38 -9.15
C LYS A 100 1.43 0.71 -9.61
N GLU A 101 1.40 -0.59 -9.86
CA GLU A 101 2.55 -1.31 -10.40
C GLU A 101 2.83 -0.89 -11.84
N TRP A 102 1.79 -0.73 -12.67
CA TRP A 102 1.91 -0.16 -14.00
C TRP A 102 2.53 1.24 -14.00
N TRP A 103 2.11 2.13 -13.09
CA TRP A 103 2.63 3.50 -13.01
C TRP A 103 4.08 3.57 -12.54
N ILE A 104 4.48 2.72 -11.58
CA ILE A 104 5.87 2.64 -11.13
C ILE A 104 6.74 2.10 -12.26
N ASN A 105 6.31 1.04 -12.93
CA ASN A 105 7.04 0.48 -14.07
C ASN A 105 7.12 1.50 -15.22
N PHE A 106 6.02 2.19 -15.54
CA PHE A 106 5.96 3.22 -16.58
C PHE A 106 6.94 4.38 -16.31
N LYS A 107 6.98 4.90 -15.08
CA LYS A 107 7.95 5.94 -14.70
C LYS A 107 9.40 5.45 -14.79
N ASN A 108 9.63 4.17 -14.50
CA ASN A 108 10.96 3.56 -14.50
C ASN A 108 11.42 3.09 -15.90
N LEU A 109 10.57 3.18 -16.93
CA LEU A 109 10.96 2.84 -18.31
C LEU A 109 12.08 3.74 -18.84
N MET A 110 12.20 4.98 -18.33
CA MET A 110 13.15 5.97 -18.83
C MET A 110 13.87 6.70 -17.71
N SER A 111 15.11 7.12 -17.96
CA SER A 111 15.87 7.96 -17.03
C SER A 111 15.23 9.34 -16.86
N ASN A 112 15.46 9.98 -15.71
CA ASN A 112 14.95 11.31 -15.40
C ASN A 112 15.35 12.36 -16.46
N ASN A 113 16.52 12.21 -17.07
CA ASN A 113 16.99 13.11 -18.13
C ASN A 113 16.16 12.97 -19.41
N SER A 114 15.67 11.77 -19.71
CA SER A 114 14.92 11.48 -20.93
C SER A 114 13.49 12.02 -20.88
N TRP A 115 12.90 12.07 -19.68
CA TRP A 115 11.66 12.79 -19.41
C TRP A 115 11.75 14.29 -19.72
N ILE A 116 12.90 14.91 -19.43
CA ILE A 116 13.14 16.32 -19.69
C ILE A 116 13.19 16.59 -21.20
N TYR A 117 13.98 15.81 -21.95
CA TYR A 117 14.07 15.98 -23.41
C TYR A 117 12.73 15.71 -24.12
N LEU A 118 12.00 14.68 -23.68
CA LEU A 118 10.68 14.35 -24.24
C LEU A 118 9.70 15.50 -24.06
N SER A 119 9.73 16.17 -22.91
CA SER A 119 8.86 17.32 -22.63
C SER A 119 9.17 18.51 -23.55
N PHE A 120 10.45 18.85 -23.76
CA PHE A 120 10.84 19.93 -24.67
C PHE A 120 10.44 19.66 -26.13
N ILE A 121 10.60 18.42 -26.58
CA ILE A 121 10.21 17.98 -27.91
C ILE A 121 8.69 18.10 -28.09
N PHE A 122 7.91 17.68 -27.09
CA PHE A 122 6.46 17.78 -27.14
C PHE A 122 5.99 19.24 -27.20
N ILE A 123 6.55 20.10 -26.35
CA ILE A 123 6.20 21.54 -26.33
C ILE A 123 6.56 22.21 -27.66
N SER A 124 7.76 21.97 -28.20
CA SER A 124 8.16 22.54 -29.49
C SER A 124 7.28 22.05 -30.64
N SER A 125 6.88 20.77 -30.63
CA SER A 125 5.96 20.22 -31.64
C SER A 125 4.57 20.85 -31.60
N ILE A 126 4.04 21.17 -30.41
CA ILE A 126 2.77 21.86 -30.24
C ILE A 126 2.84 23.30 -30.79
N ILE A 127 3.94 24.01 -30.52
CA ILE A 127 4.15 25.37 -31.02
C ILE A 127 4.21 25.37 -32.56
N ILE A 128 4.98 24.46 -33.15
CA ILE A 128 5.10 24.30 -34.60
C ILE A 128 3.73 23.97 -35.22
N LEU A 129 2.96 23.07 -34.58
CA LEU A 129 1.61 22.73 -35.03
C LEU A 129 0.69 23.96 -35.06
N ILE A 130 0.69 24.76 -33.99
CA ILE A 130 -0.14 25.99 -33.90
C ILE A 130 0.27 26.99 -35.00
N MET A 131 1.58 27.19 -35.21
CA MET A 131 2.07 28.07 -36.29
C MET A 131 1.64 27.58 -37.67
N LEU A 132 1.79 26.28 -37.97
CA LEU A 132 1.44 25.72 -39.28
C LEU A 132 -0.07 25.78 -39.55
N ILE A 133 -0.91 25.54 -38.54
CA ILE A 133 -2.37 25.69 -38.65
C ILE A 133 -2.73 27.15 -38.99
N HIS A 134 -2.09 28.11 -38.32
CA HIS A 134 -2.37 29.53 -38.51
C HIS A 134 -1.93 30.04 -39.89
N PHE A 135 -0.73 29.66 -40.36
CA PHE A 135 -0.15 30.22 -41.60
C PHE A 135 -0.57 29.50 -42.88
N LEU A 136 -0.73 28.17 -42.85
CA LEU A 136 -0.82 27.39 -44.09
C LEU A 136 -2.25 26.96 -44.45
N LYS A 137 -3.24 27.13 -43.56
CA LYS A 137 -4.62 26.62 -43.74
C LYS A 137 -4.70 25.17 -44.23
N ILE A 138 -3.66 24.38 -43.95
CA ILE A 138 -3.54 22.97 -44.34
C ILE A 138 -4.43 22.11 -43.43
N ARG A 139 -4.97 21.00 -43.96
CA ARG A 139 -5.70 20.03 -43.15
C ARG A 139 -4.80 19.45 -42.05
N VAL A 140 -5.19 19.71 -40.81
CA VAL A 140 -4.46 19.39 -39.57
C VAL A 140 -4.03 17.92 -39.48
N THR A 141 -4.80 17.00 -40.08
CA THR A 141 -4.54 15.56 -40.07
C THR A 141 -3.18 15.19 -40.69
N TYR A 142 -2.76 15.85 -41.79
CA TYR A 142 -1.48 15.55 -42.44
C TYR A 142 -0.28 16.08 -41.65
N ILE A 143 -0.43 17.25 -41.04
CA ILE A 143 0.63 17.87 -40.22
C ILE A 143 0.85 17.06 -38.94
N LEU A 144 -0.24 16.62 -38.30
CA LEU A 144 -0.16 15.74 -37.13
C LEU A 144 0.54 14.43 -37.45
N PHE A 145 0.23 13.80 -38.59
CA PHE A 145 0.88 12.56 -39.01
C PHE A 145 2.40 12.73 -39.20
N LEU A 146 2.82 13.79 -39.89
CA LEU A 146 4.25 14.08 -40.10
C LEU A 146 4.97 14.43 -38.79
N LEU A 147 4.32 15.17 -37.90
CA LEU A 147 4.88 15.48 -36.58
C LEU A 147 5.04 14.22 -35.73
N ILE A 148 4.07 13.31 -35.72
CA ILE A 148 4.17 12.06 -34.96
C ILE A 148 5.34 11.21 -35.48
N LEU A 149 5.49 11.09 -36.80
CA LEU A 149 6.63 10.40 -37.41
C LEU A 149 7.96 11.04 -37.02
N PHE A 150 8.06 12.37 -37.11
CA PHE A 150 9.28 13.09 -36.76
C PHE A 150 9.64 12.94 -35.27
N ASN A 151 8.65 13.06 -34.37
CA ASN A 151 8.84 12.86 -32.94
C ASN A 151 9.26 11.41 -32.61
N SER A 152 8.71 10.41 -33.32
CA SER A 152 9.10 9.01 -33.15
C SER A 152 10.56 8.76 -33.54
N LEU A 153 11.03 9.40 -34.61
CA LEU A 153 12.42 9.32 -35.07
C LEU A 153 13.38 10.01 -34.09
N LEU A 154 13.03 11.21 -33.61
CA LEU A 154 13.82 11.91 -32.59
C LEU A 154 13.92 11.10 -31.30
N TYR A 155 12.83 10.45 -30.88
CA TYR A 155 12.81 9.57 -29.72
C TYR A 155 13.79 8.40 -29.87
N LEU A 156 13.81 7.72 -31.02
CA LEU A 156 14.72 6.62 -31.30
C LEU A 156 16.20 7.06 -31.21
N VAL A 157 16.52 8.26 -31.69
CA VAL A 157 17.89 8.82 -31.64
C VAL A 157 18.31 9.17 -30.21
N ILE A 158 17.39 9.66 -29.38
CA ILE A 158 17.70 9.94 -27.96
C ILE A 158 17.89 8.64 -27.19
N SER A 159 17.01 7.67 -27.41
CA SER A 159 17.08 6.35 -26.79
C SER A 159 18.38 5.61 -27.14
N SER A 160 18.82 5.67 -28.40
CA SER A 160 20.08 5.04 -28.81
C SER A 160 21.30 5.67 -28.12
N LYS A 161 21.36 7.01 -28.03
CA LYS A 161 22.44 7.73 -27.32
C LYS A 161 22.47 7.44 -25.83
N GLU A 162 21.31 7.29 -25.19
CA GLU A 162 21.23 6.96 -23.77
C GLU A 162 21.74 5.54 -23.49
N ASN A 163 21.39 4.59 -24.36
CA ASN A 163 21.86 3.20 -24.24
C ASN A 163 23.37 3.08 -24.46
N GLU A 164 23.94 3.84 -25.40
CA GLU A 164 25.39 3.89 -25.63
C GLU A 164 26.13 4.39 -24.38
N LYS A 165 25.67 5.48 -23.75
CA LYS A 165 26.24 6.01 -22.50
C LYS A 165 26.19 5.02 -21.34
N LYS A 166 25.11 4.24 -21.22
CA LYS A 166 24.99 3.19 -20.19
C LYS A 166 26.03 2.09 -20.43
N GLN A 167 26.23 1.68 -21.68
CA GLN A 167 27.21 0.65 -22.02
C GLN A 167 28.66 1.11 -21.80
N THR A 168 29.00 2.36 -22.13
CA THR A 168 30.36 2.90 -21.88
C THR A 168 30.65 2.98 -20.39
N PHE A 169 29.70 3.46 -19.58
CA PHE A 169 29.83 3.52 -18.12
C PHE A 169 30.03 2.12 -17.51
N ILE A 170 29.27 1.11 -17.97
CA ILE A 170 29.44 -0.27 -17.51
C ILE A 170 30.84 -0.79 -17.85
N LYS A 171 31.33 -0.58 -19.09
CA LYS A 171 32.67 -1.00 -19.50
C LYS A 171 33.78 -0.31 -18.69
N GLU A 172 33.65 0.98 -18.41
CA GLU A 172 34.61 1.74 -17.58
C GLU A 172 34.60 1.25 -16.12
N SER A 173 33.43 0.98 -15.55
CA SER A 173 33.32 0.43 -14.19
C SER A 173 33.96 -0.96 -14.05
N GLN A 174 33.80 -1.82 -15.06
CA GLN A 174 34.40 -3.15 -15.09
C GLN A 174 35.93 -3.07 -15.28
N LYS A 175 36.41 -2.16 -16.14
CA LYS A 175 37.84 -1.92 -16.36
C LYS A 175 38.53 -1.39 -15.09
N ASN A 176 37.90 -0.47 -14.38
CA ASN A 176 38.46 0.10 -13.15
C ASN A 176 38.54 -0.92 -12.01
N ASN A 177 37.56 -1.82 -11.88
CA ASN A 177 37.60 -2.93 -10.91
C ASN A 177 38.68 -3.98 -11.22
N PHE A 178 39.06 -4.14 -12.50
CA PHE A 178 40.14 -5.04 -12.91
C PHE A 178 41.53 -4.45 -12.63
N LEU A 179 41.67 -3.12 -12.66
CA LEU A 179 42.94 -2.42 -12.40
C LEU A 179 43.22 -2.19 -10.90
N SER A 180 42.23 -2.41 -10.03
CA SER A 180 42.34 -2.21 -8.57
C SER A 180 42.62 -3.50 -7.77
N ASN A 181 42.76 -4.65 -8.44
CA ASN A 181 43.14 -5.95 -7.87
C ASN A 181 44.52 -6.36 -8.40
#